data_AF-A0A1L7T7V8-F1
#
_entry.id   AF-A0A1L7T7V8-F1
#
_cell.length_a   1.000
_cell.length_b   1.000
_cell.length_c   1.000
_cell.angle_alpha   90.00
_cell.angle_beta   90.00
_cell.angle_gamma   90.00
#
_symmetry.space_group_name_H-M   'P 1'
#
loop_
_entity.id
_entity.type
_entity.pdbx_description
1 polymer ?
#
loop_
_entity_poly.entity_id
_entity_poly.type
_entity_poly.pdbx_seq_one_letter_code
_entity_poly.pdbx_strand_id
1 'polypeptide(L)'
;MLWQPPFTRVGRGRRMQKLDRTLPENSKYHGHWGYTIYRTHYSPESDKQWHTLLDALKRQTKLAVGYYQDEPFEDELMHQRADFLPKTWYYTSQEQYSDDIKRIKDLFHLDIREDTSIDRLGVQEIREICLRDRPEEEEAMAGRLFSFVLLADKAVFEAMDKGEFIVKAVSYNWREGWYNWGWMRISTGYLLELWHSLMGRDDNYHTLLSFDGPEEDLEENIWRGRWDAESTSQCSDIRMEAHLLP
;
A
#
# COMPACT_ATOMS: atom_id res chain seq x y z
N MET A 1 -8.43 -12.66 -1.87
CA MET A 1 -7.40 -13.42 -1.14
C MET A 1 -6.74 -12.50 -0.13
N LEU A 2 -7.07 -12.64 1.15
CA LEU A 2 -6.37 -11.91 2.21
C LEU A 2 -4.98 -12.53 2.39
N TRP A 3 -3.96 -11.67 2.46
CA TRP A 3 -2.54 -11.97 2.68
C TRP A 3 -2.18 -13.44 2.97
N GLN A 4 -1.49 -14.06 2.01
CA GLN A 4 -0.54 -15.13 2.30
C GLN A 4 0.87 -14.57 2.07
N PRO A 5 1.86 -14.91 2.94
CA PRO A 5 3.22 -14.41 2.82
C PRO A 5 3.79 -14.71 1.43
N PRO A 6 4.62 -13.81 0.85
CA PRO A 6 5.01 -13.89 -0.54
C PRO A 6 5.62 -15.25 -0.88
N PHE A 7 5.24 -15.80 -2.03
CA PHE A 7 5.85 -17.01 -2.55
C PHE A 7 7.27 -16.69 -3.00
N THR A 8 8.29 -17.44 -2.55
CA THR A 8 9.60 -17.37 -3.18
C THR A 8 9.57 -18.17 -4.48
N ARG A 9 9.97 -17.56 -5.60
CA ARG A 9 10.34 -18.29 -6.83
C ARG A 9 11.56 -19.16 -6.53
N VAL A 10 11.37 -20.43 -6.17
CA VAL A 10 12.47 -21.37 -6.00
C VAL A 10 12.77 -22.00 -7.37
N GLY A 11 13.81 -21.48 -8.05
CA GLY A 11 14.35 -22.02 -9.30
C GLY A 11 13.70 -21.49 -10.60
N ARG A 12 14.08 -22.08 -11.75
CA ARG A 12 13.63 -21.66 -13.11
C ARG A 12 12.16 -22.02 -13.45
N GLY A 13 11.40 -22.55 -12.50
CA GLY A 13 10.01 -22.97 -12.72
C GLY A 13 9.02 -22.14 -11.90
N ARG A 14 7.82 -21.91 -12.46
CA ARG A 14 6.65 -21.35 -11.75
C ARG A 14 6.11 -22.35 -10.71
N ARG A 15 6.90 -22.70 -9.69
CA ARG A 15 6.43 -23.52 -8.57
C ARG A 15 6.21 -22.64 -7.36
N MET A 16 4.95 -22.29 -7.19
CA MET A 16 4.38 -21.68 -6.00
C MET A 16 4.47 -22.69 -4.83
N GLN A 17 5.29 -22.40 -3.81
CA GLN A 17 5.31 -23.14 -2.54
C GLN A 17 4.93 -22.23 -1.37
N LYS A 18 4.11 -22.73 -0.44
CA LYS A 18 3.75 -22.02 0.78
C LYS A 18 4.99 -22.03 1.66
N LEU A 19 5.44 -20.84 2.07
CA LEU A 19 6.58 -20.72 2.94
C LEU A 19 6.25 -21.28 4.32
N ASP A 20 7.10 -22.19 4.79
CA ASP A 20 7.01 -22.70 6.15
C ASP A 20 7.47 -21.61 7.11
N ARG A 21 6.52 -21.09 7.87
CA ARG A 21 6.72 -20.03 8.87
C ARG A 21 7.62 -20.42 10.03
N THR A 22 7.86 -21.72 10.23
CA THR A 22 8.74 -22.22 11.29
C THR A 22 10.21 -22.21 10.87
N LEU A 23 10.50 -22.02 9.58
CA LEU A 23 11.86 -21.92 9.07
C LEU A 23 12.43 -20.51 9.25
N PRO A 24 13.64 -20.35 9.81
CA PRO A 24 14.29 -19.05 10.01
C PRO A 24 14.43 -18.24 8.71
N GLU A 25 14.68 -18.91 7.59
CA GLU A 25 14.85 -18.31 6.25
C GLU A 25 13.59 -17.56 5.77
N ASN A 26 12.42 -17.98 6.27
CA ASN A 26 11.13 -17.41 5.91
C ASN A 26 10.67 -16.32 6.87
N SER A 27 11.37 -16.12 7.99
CA SER A 27 11.00 -15.13 9.04
C SER A 27 10.78 -13.73 8.46
N LYS A 28 11.59 -13.33 7.48
CA LYS A 28 11.47 -12.07 6.74
C LYS A 28 10.17 -11.89 5.94
N TYR A 29 9.38 -12.94 5.75
CA TYR A 29 8.08 -12.89 5.09
C TYR A 29 6.93 -12.87 6.10
N HIS A 30 7.23 -13.08 7.38
CA HIS A 30 6.27 -13.15 8.47
C HIS A 30 6.50 -12.08 9.56
N GLY A 31 7.34 -11.08 9.24
CA GLY A 31 7.61 -9.89 10.05
C GLY A 31 6.57 -8.79 9.86
N HIS A 32 6.88 -7.57 10.32
CA HIS A 32 6.03 -6.40 10.10
C HIS A 32 5.79 -6.16 8.62
N TRP A 33 4.57 -5.76 8.27
CA TRP A 33 4.20 -5.31 6.93
C TRP A 33 3.58 -3.93 7.01
N GLY A 34 3.63 -3.19 5.90
CA GLY A 34 3.14 -1.83 5.81
C GLY A 34 4.14 -0.93 5.12
N TYR A 35 4.24 0.33 5.54
CA TYR A 35 4.93 1.35 4.76
C TYR A 35 5.76 2.29 5.64
N THR A 36 6.93 2.70 5.15
CA THR A 36 7.56 3.95 5.57
C THR A 36 6.73 5.13 5.08
N ILE A 37 6.48 6.10 5.96
CA ILE A 37 5.83 7.37 5.64
C ILE A 37 6.74 8.55 6.00
N TYR A 38 6.98 9.41 5.02
CA TYR A 38 7.73 10.65 5.17
C TYR A 38 6.79 11.83 5.37
N ARG A 39 7.08 12.65 6.38
CA ARG A 39 6.48 13.98 6.52
C ARG A 39 7.44 15.01 5.94
N THR A 40 6.97 15.88 5.04
CA THR A 40 7.79 16.94 4.44
C THR A 40 7.16 18.32 4.59
N HIS A 41 6.18 18.49 5.48
CA HIS A 41 5.65 19.80 5.81
C HIS A 41 5.49 19.96 7.31
N TYR A 42 6.16 20.98 7.85
CA TYR A 42 6.23 21.24 9.28
C TYR A 42 5.70 22.65 9.63
N SER A 43 4.67 22.67 10.46
CA SER A 43 4.00 23.85 11.02
C SER A 43 3.22 23.42 12.27
N PRO A 44 2.91 24.36 13.19
CA PRO A 44 2.07 24.04 14.36
C PRO A 44 0.71 23.43 13.99
N GLU A 45 0.12 23.88 12.88
CA GLU A 45 -1.14 23.35 12.36
C GLU A 45 -0.96 21.92 11.83
N SER A 46 0.11 21.68 11.06
CA SER A 46 0.37 20.38 10.46
C SER A 46 0.78 19.32 11.48
N ASP A 47 1.26 19.68 12.68
CA ASP A 47 1.52 18.70 13.75
C ASP A 47 0.25 17.95 14.17
N LYS A 48 -0.86 18.69 14.32
CA LYS A 48 -2.15 18.09 14.65
C LYS A 48 -2.70 17.26 13.48
N GLN A 49 -2.61 17.79 12.26
CA GLN A 49 -3.07 17.08 11.06
C GLN A 49 -2.27 15.79 10.87
N TRP A 50 -0.95 15.83 11.10
CA TRP A 50 -0.07 14.69 11.02
C TRP A 50 -0.45 13.55 11.99
N HIS A 51 -0.66 13.85 13.27
CA HIS A 51 -1.14 12.83 14.20
C HIS A 51 -2.50 12.25 13.81
N THR A 52 -3.39 13.09 13.28
CA THR A 52 -4.71 12.66 12.80
C THR A 52 -4.59 11.76 11.57
N LEU A 53 -3.68 12.08 10.64
CA LEU A 53 -3.41 11.28 9.44
C LEU A 53 -2.87 9.90 9.82
N LEU A 54 -1.89 9.85 10.73
CA LEU A 54 -1.32 8.58 11.20
C LEU A 54 -2.36 7.70 11.91
N ASP A 55 -3.24 8.29 12.71
CA ASP A 55 -4.35 7.56 13.35
C ASP A 55 -5.35 7.06 12.31
N ALA A 56 -5.70 7.87 11.31
CA ALA A 56 -6.59 7.48 10.21
C ALA A 56 -6.02 6.29 9.41
N LEU A 57 -4.76 6.38 8.96
CA LEU A 57 -4.07 5.30 8.24
C LEU A 57 -4.09 3.99 9.05
N LYS A 58 -3.74 4.05 10.34
CA LYS A 58 -3.72 2.88 11.22
C LYS A 58 -5.10 2.28 11.44
N ARG A 59 -6.10 3.11 11.77
CA ARG A 59 -7.45 2.62 12.06
C ARG A 59 -8.13 2.08 10.82
N GLN A 60 -8.07 2.79 9.71
CA GLN A 60 -8.72 2.36 8.48
C GLN A 60 -8.09 1.09 7.92
N THR A 61 -6.76 0.95 7.97
CA THR A 61 -6.11 -0.32 7.59
C THR A 61 -6.55 -1.47 8.50
N LYS A 62 -6.60 -1.26 9.82
CA LYS A 62 -7.08 -2.29 10.77
C LYS A 62 -8.56 -2.64 10.59
N LEU A 63 -9.39 -1.69 10.17
CA LEU A 63 -10.79 -1.92 9.82
C LEU A 63 -10.92 -2.70 8.52
N ALA A 64 -10.14 -2.36 7.49
CA ALA A 64 -10.09 -3.08 6.22
C ALA A 64 -9.66 -4.54 6.42
N VAL A 65 -8.65 -4.80 7.27
CA VAL A 65 -8.30 -6.18 7.67
C VAL A 65 -9.41 -6.84 8.48
N GLY A 66 -10.10 -6.06 9.34
CA GLY A 66 -11.22 -6.54 10.16
C GLY A 66 -12.40 -7.06 9.34
N TYR A 67 -12.67 -6.51 8.16
CA TYR A 67 -13.72 -6.97 7.26
C TYR A 67 -13.64 -8.48 7.00
N TYR A 68 -12.43 -9.01 6.83
CA TYR A 68 -12.19 -10.44 6.60
C TYR A 68 -12.43 -11.32 7.83
N GLN A 69 -12.45 -10.74 9.05
CA GLN A 69 -12.85 -11.47 10.27
C GLN A 69 -14.36 -11.75 10.28
N ASP A 70 -15.14 -10.87 9.64
CA ASP A 70 -16.60 -10.94 9.60
C ASP A 70 -17.10 -11.74 8.37
N GLU A 71 -16.25 -12.00 7.37
CA GLU A 71 -16.60 -12.84 6.22
C GLU A 71 -16.76 -14.32 6.60
N PRO A 72 -17.77 -15.02 6.04
CA PRO A 72 -17.90 -16.47 6.21
C PRO A 72 -16.65 -17.20 5.72
N PHE A 73 -16.14 -18.13 6.53
CA PHE A 73 -14.97 -18.94 6.17
C PHE A 73 -15.14 -19.70 4.84
N GLU A 74 -16.37 -20.08 4.54
CA GLU A 74 -16.81 -20.76 3.33
C GLU A 74 -16.57 -19.91 2.09
N ASP A 75 -16.72 -18.59 2.17
CA ASP A 75 -16.49 -17.67 1.06
C ASP A 75 -14.99 -17.60 0.74
N GLU A 76 -14.13 -17.51 1.75
CA GLU A 76 -12.66 -17.60 1.56
C GLU A 76 -12.28 -18.97 0.95
N LEU A 77 -12.84 -20.08 1.42
CA LEU A 77 -12.59 -21.40 0.83
C LEU A 77 -13.05 -21.47 -0.63
N MET A 78 -14.15 -20.81 -0.98
CA MET A 78 -14.63 -20.72 -2.36
C MET A 78 -13.68 -19.89 -3.22
N HIS A 79 -13.19 -18.75 -2.73
CA HIS A 79 -12.18 -17.94 -3.40
C HIS A 79 -10.88 -18.72 -3.63
N GLN A 80 -10.37 -19.43 -2.61
CA GLN A 80 -9.16 -20.26 -2.74
C GLN A 80 -9.29 -21.38 -3.78
N ARG A 81 -10.49 -21.92 -3.97
CA ARG A 81 -10.78 -22.93 -5.00
C ARG A 81 -10.88 -22.33 -6.39
N ALA A 82 -11.43 -21.11 -6.50
CA ALA A 82 -11.58 -20.40 -7.76
C ALA A 82 -10.23 -19.89 -8.30
N ASP A 83 -9.31 -19.48 -7.42
CA ASP A 83 -8.02 -18.86 -7.77
C ASP A 83 -6.92 -19.86 -8.20
N PHE A 84 -7.27 -21.12 -8.49
CA PHE A 84 -6.34 -22.20 -8.86
C PHE A 84 -5.14 -22.39 -7.90
N LEU A 85 -5.29 -21.99 -6.63
CA LEU A 85 -4.24 -22.20 -5.63
C LEU A 85 -3.99 -23.70 -5.41
N PRO A 86 -2.74 -24.12 -5.14
CA PRO A 86 -2.47 -25.48 -4.72
C PRO A 86 -3.31 -25.86 -3.50
N LYS A 87 -3.98 -27.01 -3.51
CA LYS A 87 -4.80 -27.50 -2.38
C LYS A 87 -4.05 -27.50 -1.04
N THR A 88 -2.73 -27.65 -1.09
CA THR A 88 -1.83 -27.57 0.07
C THR A 88 -1.86 -26.21 0.79
N TRP A 89 -2.46 -25.19 0.19
CA TRP A 89 -2.50 -23.83 0.72
C TRP A 89 -3.85 -23.45 1.30
N TYR A 90 -4.85 -24.32 1.13
CA TYR A 90 -6.18 -24.07 1.67
C TYR A 90 -6.10 -24.00 3.18
N TYR A 91 -6.86 -23.07 3.76
CA TYR A 91 -7.07 -23.10 5.20
C TYR A 91 -7.76 -24.41 5.57
N THR A 92 -7.23 -25.09 6.58
CA THR A 92 -7.79 -26.38 7.03
C THR A 92 -8.86 -26.20 8.10
N SER A 93 -8.95 -25.00 8.70
CA SER A 93 -9.96 -24.65 9.70
C SER A 93 -10.21 -23.14 9.75
N GLN A 94 -11.40 -22.75 10.23
CA GLN A 94 -11.76 -21.35 10.52
C GLN A 94 -10.86 -20.73 11.61
N GLU A 95 -10.40 -21.53 12.56
CA GLU A 95 -9.45 -21.10 13.60
C GLU A 95 -8.12 -20.64 12.98
N GLN A 96 -7.57 -21.43 12.05
CA GLN A 96 -6.34 -21.08 11.34
C GLN A 96 -6.50 -19.79 10.53
N TYR A 97 -7.63 -19.63 9.85
CA TYR A 97 -7.96 -18.42 9.11
C TYR A 97 -8.00 -17.20 10.04
N SER A 98 -8.81 -17.29 11.11
CA SER A 98 -8.99 -16.23 12.11
C SER A 98 -7.68 -15.80 12.77
N ASP A 99 -6.82 -16.76 13.11
CA ASP A 99 -5.50 -16.51 13.68
C ASP A 99 -4.58 -15.75 12.72
N ASP A 100 -4.61 -16.11 11.43
CA ASP A 100 -3.85 -15.42 10.41
C ASP A 100 -4.41 -14.00 10.17
N ILE A 101 -5.74 -13.76 10.20
CA ILE A 101 -6.31 -12.40 10.12
C ILE A 101 -5.82 -11.53 11.28
N LYS A 102 -5.90 -12.08 12.49
CA LYS A 102 -5.46 -11.38 13.70
C LYS A 102 -3.98 -11.04 13.58
N ARG A 103 -3.16 -11.99 13.13
CA ARG A 103 -1.73 -11.78 12.91
C ARG A 103 -1.48 -10.68 11.87
N ILE A 104 -2.17 -10.68 10.73
CA ILE A 104 -2.05 -9.62 9.71
C ILE A 104 -2.38 -8.27 10.34
N LYS A 105 -3.47 -8.19 11.10
CA LYS A 105 -3.87 -6.96 11.79
C LYS A 105 -2.83 -6.45 12.80
N ASP A 106 -2.21 -7.37 13.53
CA ASP A 106 -1.23 -7.08 14.58
C ASP A 106 0.15 -6.72 14.02
N LEU A 107 0.52 -7.27 12.86
CA LEU A 107 1.81 -7.01 12.20
C LEU A 107 1.82 -5.75 11.33
N PHE A 108 0.68 -5.08 11.16
CA PHE A 108 0.64 -3.82 10.42
C PHE A 108 1.47 -2.74 11.12
N HIS A 109 2.41 -2.16 10.38
CA HIS A 109 3.36 -1.16 10.86
C HIS A 109 3.44 0.03 9.91
N LEU A 110 3.63 1.22 10.49
CA LEU A 110 4.03 2.41 9.76
C LEU A 110 5.37 2.87 10.34
N ASP A 111 6.43 2.82 9.53
CA ASP A 111 7.73 3.41 9.89
C ASP A 111 7.66 4.92 9.64
N ILE A 112 7.87 5.72 10.67
CA ILE A 112 7.57 7.16 10.66
C ILE A 112 8.87 7.95 10.50
N ARG A 113 8.95 8.79 9.45
CA ARG A 113 10.10 9.63 9.16
C ARG A 113 9.72 11.12 9.23
N GLU A 114 10.13 11.76 10.33
CA GLU A 114 9.80 13.15 10.70
C GLU A 114 11.04 14.05 10.82
N ASP A 115 12.01 13.91 9.92
CA ASP A 115 13.21 14.76 9.96
C ASP A 115 12.90 16.18 9.45
N THR A 116 13.21 17.23 10.21
CA THR A 116 13.03 18.61 9.75
C THR A 116 13.98 18.98 8.60
N SER A 117 15.05 18.19 8.38
CA SER A 117 15.96 18.36 7.24
C SER A 117 15.29 18.10 5.89
N ILE A 118 14.14 17.42 5.87
CA ILE A 118 13.36 17.11 4.68
C ILE A 118 12.11 18.00 4.52
N ASP A 119 12.03 19.13 5.24
CA ASP A 119 10.95 20.11 5.05
C ASP A 119 10.91 20.62 3.60
N ARG A 120 9.69 20.69 3.06
CA ARG A 120 9.33 21.13 1.71
C ARG A 120 9.88 20.28 0.57
N LEU A 121 10.43 19.10 0.87
CA LEU A 121 10.82 18.15 -0.18
C LEU A 121 9.57 17.55 -0.85
N GLY A 122 9.63 17.46 -2.18
CA GLY A 122 8.60 16.86 -3.00
C GLY A 122 8.87 15.39 -3.28
N VAL A 123 8.10 14.84 -4.21
CA VAL A 123 8.22 13.42 -4.61
C VAL A 123 9.63 13.12 -5.12
N GLN A 124 10.17 13.97 -5.99
CA GLN A 124 11.48 13.74 -6.62
C GLN A 124 12.61 13.63 -5.58
N GLU A 125 12.70 14.58 -4.65
CA GLU A 125 13.76 14.57 -3.64
C GLU A 125 13.62 13.40 -2.67
N ILE A 126 12.38 12.99 -2.34
CA ILE A 126 12.14 11.79 -1.53
C ILE A 126 12.61 10.52 -2.24
N ARG A 127 12.47 10.42 -3.57
CA ARG A 127 13.04 9.30 -4.33
C ARG A 127 14.55 9.23 -4.17
N GLU A 128 15.22 10.37 -4.32
CA GLU A 128 16.68 10.46 -4.20
C GLU A 128 17.16 10.05 -2.81
N ILE A 129 16.45 10.49 -1.76
CA ILE A 129 16.73 10.09 -0.37
C ILE A 129 16.59 8.58 -0.22
N CYS A 130 15.48 7.98 -0.66
CA CYS A 130 15.24 6.54 -0.56
C CYS A 130 16.25 5.71 -1.38
N LEU A 131 16.73 6.23 -2.51
CA LEU A 131 17.75 5.54 -3.31
C LEU A 131 19.12 5.55 -2.63
N ARG A 132 19.46 6.62 -1.90
CA ARG A 132 20.71 6.75 -1.15
C ARG A 132 20.69 6.00 0.18
N ASP A 133 19.59 6.10 0.89
CA ASP A 133 19.34 5.49 2.20
C ASP A 133 18.05 4.69 2.12
N ARG A 134 18.18 3.39 1.80
CA ARG A 134 17.03 2.56 1.50
C ARG A 134 16.21 2.31 2.75
N PRO A 135 14.90 2.59 2.74
CA PRO A 135 14.05 2.28 3.87
C PRO A 135 13.97 0.75 4.07
N GLU A 136 13.97 0.36 5.34
CA GLU A 136 13.60 -0.98 5.82
C GLU A 136 14.46 -2.14 5.29
N GLU A 137 15.78 -1.96 5.11
CA GLU A 137 16.69 -2.98 4.53
C GLU A 137 16.59 -4.39 5.15
N GLU A 138 16.11 -4.51 6.39
CA GLU A 138 15.96 -5.78 7.11
C GLU A 138 14.50 -6.23 7.36
N GLU A 139 13.48 -5.41 7.07
CA GLU A 139 12.07 -5.70 7.42
C GLU A 139 11.23 -6.20 6.24
N ALA A 140 10.00 -6.67 6.48
CA ALA A 140 9.07 -7.14 5.46
C ALA A 140 8.14 -6.01 4.97
N MET A 141 8.70 -4.82 4.77
CA MET A 141 7.95 -3.57 4.49
C MET A 141 7.95 -3.21 3.00
N ALA A 142 7.06 -2.31 2.59
CA ALA A 142 6.84 -1.97 1.19
C ALA A 142 8.07 -1.34 0.51
N GLY A 143 8.89 -0.58 1.25
CA GLY A 143 10.07 0.04 0.68
C GLY A 143 11.13 -1.00 0.35
N ARG A 144 11.31 -2.04 1.16
CA ARG A 144 12.21 -3.15 0.83
C ARG A 144 11.67 -4.07 -0.26
N LEU A 145 10.42 -4.49 -0.15
CA LEU A 145 9.85 -5.52 -1.02
C LEU A 145 9.48 -4.99 -2.41
N PHE A 146 9.03 -3.74 -2.49
CA PHE A 146 8.44 -3.19 -3.71
C PHE A 146 9.04 -1.86 -4.15
N SER A 147 9.94 -1.28 -3.35
CA SER A 147 10.44 0.08 -3.52
C SER A 147 9.35 1.16 -3.45
N PHE A 148 8.42 1.00 -2.50
CA PHE A 148 7.32 1.94 -2.25
C PHE A 148 7.41 2.59 -0.88
N VAL A 149 7.15 3.90 -0.82
CA VAL A 149 7.00 4.67 0.41
C VAL A 149 5.75 5.55 0.32
N LEU A 150 5.33 6.07 1.47
CA LEU A 150 4.26 7.05 1.57
C LEU A 150 4.85 8.44 1.84
N LEU A 151 4.18 9.48 1.33
CA LEU A 151 4.56 10.87 1.51
C LEU A 151 3.36 11.71 1.95
N ALA A 152 3.55 12.48 3.03
CA ALA A 152 2.66 13.51 3.52
C ALA A 152 3.35 14.87 3.44
N ASP A 153 3.08 15.57 2.35
CA ASP A 153 3.56 16.92 2.08
C ASP A 153 2.46 17.97 2.38
N LYS A 154 2.70 19.21 1.97
CA LYS A 154 1.74 20.30 2.16
C LYS A 154 0.39 20.02 1.51
N ALA A 155 0.37 19.46 0.31
CA ALA A 155 -0.87 19.18 -0.43
C ALA A 155 -1.72 18.12 0.28
N VAL A 156 -1.08 17.14 0.93
CA VAL A 156 -1.78 16.16 1.78
C VAL A 156 -2.51 16.84 2.94
N PHE A 157 -1.85 17.76 3.65
CA PHE A 157 -2.46 18.45 4.77
C PHE A 157 -3.57 19.43 4.32
N GLU A 158 -3.38 20.13 3.21
CA GLU A 158 -4.43 20.98 2.62
C GLU A 158 -5.65 20.17 2.16
N ALA A 159 -5.46 18.91 1.74
CA ALA A 159 -6.56 18.00 1.43
C ALA A 159 -7.35 17.62 2.69
N MET A 160 -6.67 17.41 3.82
CA MET A 160 -7.35 17.12 5.10
C MET A 160 -8.24 18.27 5.56
N ASP A 161 -7.85 19.52 5.32
CA ASP A 161 -8.69 20.69 5.62
C ASP A 161 -9.99 20.72 4.80
N LYS A 162 -10.01 20.04 3.65
CA LYS A 162 -11.20 19.84 2.80
C LYS A 162 -11.96 18.56 3.17
N GLY A 163 -11.53 17.82 4.18
CA GLY A 163 -12.10 16.54 4.58
C GLY A 163 -11.60 15.34 3.76
N GLU A 164 -10.61 15.51 2.90
CA GLU A 164 -10.00 14.44 2.12
C GLU A 164 -8.83 13.81 2.88
N PHE A 165 -9.03 12.59 3.38
CA PHE A 165 -7.97 11.81 4.02
C PHE A 165 -7.22 10.98 2.99
N ILE A 166 -6.07 11.49 2.57
CA ILE A 166 -5.23 10.90 1.54
C ILE A 166 -3.77 10.85 1.97
N VAL A 167 -2.96 10.12 1.21
CA VAL A 167 -1.49 10.14 1.27
C VAL A 167 -0.94 9.93 -0.15
N LYS A 168 0.29 10.35 -0.44
CA LYS A 168 0.92 10.04 -1.73
C LYS A 168 1.65 8.70 -1.62
N ALA A 169 1.33 7.73 -2.46
CA ALA A 169 2.13 6.52 -2.62
C ALA A 169 3.19 6.75 -3.70
N VAL A 170 4.44 6.47 -3.40
CA VAL A 170 5.59 6.81 -4.24
C VAL A 170 6.44 5.56 -4.49
N SER A 171 6.60 5.19 -5.75
CA SER A 171 7.65 4.26 -6.19
C SER A 171 8.97 5.04 -6.28
N TYR A 172 9.92 4.74 -5.40
CA TYR A 172 11.18 5.48 -5.34
C TYR A 172 12.24 5.00 -6.34
N ASN A 173 12.05 3.82 -6.93
CA ASN A 173 12.91 3.28 -7.99
C ASN A 173 12.38 3.54 -9.40
N TRP A 174 11.26 4.27 -9.53
CA TRP A 174 10.74 4.73 -10.81
C TRP A 174 11.78 5.58 -11.55
N ARG A 175 11.82 5.45 -12.88
CA ARG A 175 12.78 6.14 -13.74
C ARG A 175 12.06 6.95 -14.80
N GLU A 176 12.64 8.09 -15.14
CA GLU A 176 12.16 8.93 -16.23
C GLU A 176 12.04 8.12 -17.53
N GLY A 177 10.93 8.32 -18.25
CA GLY A 177 10.59 7.58 -19.46
C GLY A 177 9.92 6.22 -19.23
N TRP A 178 9.72 5.78 -17.98
CA TRP A 178 8.77 4.70 -17.70
C TRP A 178 7.33 5.20 -17.85
N TYR A 179 6.39 4.29 -18.11
CA TYR A 179 4.97 4.64 -18.17
C TYR A 179 4.51 5.24 -16.83
N ASN A 180 3.66 6.27 -16.91
CA ASN A 180 3.11 7.02 -15.76
C ASN A 180 4.20 7.78 -14.98
N TRP A 181 3.86 8.32 -13.81
CA TRP A 181 4.76 9.17 -13.03
C TRP A 181 5.36 8.48 -11.80
N GLY A 182 5.00 7.22 -11.56
CA GLY A 182 5.52 6.44 -10.43
C GLY A 182 5.07 6.91 -9.05
N TRP A 183 4.03 7.74 -8.97
CA TRP A 183 3.36 8.11 -7.73
C TRP A 183 1.89 8.46 -7.99
N MET A 184 1.07 8.43 -6.94
CA MET A 184 -0.37 8.76 -6.98
C MET A 184 -0.86 9.13 -5.59
N ARG A 185 -1.86 10.01 -5.47
CA ARG A 185 -2.62 10.17 -4.22
C ARG A 185 -3.51 8.94 -4.00
N ILE A 186 -3.54 8.41 -2.79
CA ILE A 186 -4.40 7.30 -2.40
C ILE A 186 -5.21 7.72 -1.17
N SER A 187 -6.47 7.27 -1.08
CA SER A 187 -7.23 7.40 0.18
C SER A 187 -6.56 6.59 1.27
N THR A 188 -6.59 7.10 2.51
CA THR A 188 -6.05 6.36 3.67
C THR A 188 -6.73 5.01 3.90
N GLY A 189 -7.93 4.81 3.33
CA GLY A 189 -8.68 3.57 3.38
C GLY A 189 -8.17 2.47 2.46
N TYR A 190 -7.29 2.79 1.49
CA TYR A 190 -6.83 1.87 0.46
C TYR A 190 -5.42 1.31 0.68
N LEU A 191 -4.84 1.43 1.88
CA LEU A 191 -3.49 0.92 2.15
C LEU A 191 -3.39 -0.61 2.06
N LEU A 192 -4.43 -1.33 2.45
CA LEU A 192 -4.47 -2.79 2.38
C LEU A 192 -4.58 -3.26 0.93
N GLU A 193 -5.39 -2.57 0.13
CA GLU A 193 -5.60 -2.80 -1.29
C GLU A 193 -4.34 -2.49 -2.10
N LEU A 194 -3.64 -1.41 -1.76
CA LEU A 194 -2.32 -1.12 -2.32
C LEU A 194 -1.35 -2.26 -2.02
N TRP A 195 -1.35 -2.75 -0.77
CA TRP A 195 -0.46 -3.84 -0.34
C TRP A 195 -0.75 -5.12 -1.12
N HIS A 196 -2.02 -5.52 -1.23
CA HIS A 196 -2.43 -6.69 -2.01
C HIS A 196 -2.07 -6.55 -3.49
N SER A 197 -2.22 -5.35 -4.05
CA SER A 197 -1.90 -5.11 -5.46
C SER A 197 -0.39 -5.15 -5.73
N LEU A 198 0.43 -4.67 -4.79
CA LEU A 198 1.88 -4.81 -4.87
C LEU A 198 2.28 -6.29 -4.80
N MET A 199 1.72 -7.04 -3.86
CA MET A 199 1.96 -8.49 -3.72
C MET A 199 1.61 -9.29 -4.99
N GLY A 200 0.57 -8.88 -5.73
CA GLY A 200 0.07 -9.58 -6.91
C GLY A 200 0.85 -9.35 -8.21
N ARG A 201 1.80 -8.40 -8.25
CA ARG A 201 2.57 -8.11 -9.48
C ARG A 201 3.95 -8.75 -9.46
N ASP A 202 4.40 -9.21 -10.63
CA ASP A 202 5.74 -9.73 -10.85
C ASP A 202 6.67 -8.60 -11.31
N ASP A 203 7.55 -8.11 -10.42
CA ASP A 203 8.63 -7.12 -10.67
C ASP A 203 8.23 -5.79 -11.36
N ASN A 204 6.95 -5.63 -11.70
CA ASN A 204 6.40 -4.53 -12.48
C ASN A 204 5.49 -3.62 -11.63
N TYR A 205 5.88 -3.41 -10.37
CA TYR A 205 5.11 -2.63 -9.40
C TYR A 205 4.90 -1.17 -9.81
N HIS A 206 5.80 -0.60 -10.63
CA HIS A 206 5.70 0.77 -11.11
C HIS A 206 4.49 1.02 -12.05
N THR A 207 3.94 -0.04 -12.66
CA THR A 207 2.70 0.05 -13.46
C THR A 207 1.43 -0.01 -12.62
N LEU A 208 1.55 -0.17 -11.29
CA LEU A 208 0.40 -0.21 -10.39
C LEU A 208 -0.26 1.16 -10.26
N LEU A 209 0.56 2.21 -10.15
CA LEU A 209 0.10 3.60 -10.05
C LEU A 209 0.01 4.21 -11.44
N SER A 210 -0.78 3.58 -12.31
CA SER A 210 -0.92 4.06 -13.69
C SER A 210 -1.79 5.30 -13.78
N PHE A 211 -1.34 6.29 -14.56
CA PHE A 211 -2.05 7.52 -14.80
C PHE A 211 -1.72 8.02 -16.21
N ASP A 212 -2.77 8.18 -17.02
CA ASP A 212 -2.71 8.74 -18.36
C ASP A 212 -2.98 10.24 -18.29
N GLY A 213 -1.93 11.06 -18.29
CA GLY A 213 -2.03 12.51 -18.23
C GLY A 213 -0.72 13.17 -17.79
N PRO A 214 -0.65 14.51 -17.78
CA PRO A 214 0.49 15.23 -17.22
C PRO A 214 0.62 15.00 -15.70
N GLU A 215 1.84 15.08 -15.16
CA GLU A 215 2.12 14.80 -13.74
C GLU A 215 1.32 15.72 -12.79
N GLU A 216 1.11 16.96 -13.19
CA GLU A 216 0.39 17.98 -12.41
C GLU A 216 -1.04 17.55 -12.06
N ASP A 217 -1.70 16.77 -12.92
CA ASP A 217 -3.05 16.28 -12.68
C ASP A 217 -3.10 15.25 -11.53
N LEU A 218 -1.97 14.65 -11.14
CA LEU A 218 -1.91 13.74 -9.99
C LEU A 218 -2.20 14.44 -8.66
N GLU A 219 -2.04 15.75 -8.60
CA GLU A 219 -2.43 16.54 -7.43
C GLU A 219 -3.95 16.65 -7.28
N GLU A 220 -4.73 16.37 -8.33
CA GLU A 220 -6.19 16.42 -8.30
C GLU A 220 -6.84 15.04 -8.35
N ASN A 221 -6.11 14.02 -8.77
CA ASN A 221 -6.63 12.67 -8.94
C ASN A 221 -6.29 11.77 -7.75
N ILE A 222 -7.20 10.86 -7.41
CA ILE A 222 -7.03 9.86 -6.35
C ILE A 222 -7.12 8.45 -6.96
N TRP A 223 -6.26 7.55 -6.50
CA TRP A 223 -6.26 6.14 -6.89
C TRP A 223 -7.55 5.43 -6.46
N ARG A 224 -8.14 4.67 -7.38
CA ARG A 224 -9.45 4.02 -7.20
C ARG A 224 -9.44 2.70 -6.41
N GLY A 225 -8.28 2.23 -5.93
CA GLY A 225 -8.21 1.09 -5.01
C GLY A 225 -8.58 -0.28 -5.60
N ARG A 226 -8.60 -0.46 -6.93
CA ARG A 226 -8.98 -1.74 -7.55
C ARG A 226 -7.77 -2.58 -7.98
N TRP A 227 -7.73 -3.82 -7.50
CA TRP A 227 -6.73 -4.85 -7.86
C TRP A 227 -7.01 -5.51 -9.23
N ASP A 228 -8.24 -5.40 -9.74
CA ASP A 228 -8.75 -6.01 -10.97
C ASP A 228 -8.91 -5.01 -12.14
N ALA A 229 -8.63 -3.72 -11.90
CA ALA A 229 -8.75 -2.69 -12.92
C ALA A 229 -7.59 -2.82 -13.94
N GLU A 230 -7.93 -3.11 -15.20
CA GLU A 230 -6.99 -3.02 -16.32
C GLU A 230 -6.35 -1.63 -16.37
N SER A 231 -5.08 -1.58 -16.83
CA SER A 231 -4.26 -0.36 -16.92
C SER A 231 -4.91 0.80 -17.69
N THR A 232 -6.00 0.54 -18.40
CA THR A 232 -6.75 1.51 -19.22
C THR A 232 -8.03 2.04 -18.56
N SER A 233 -8.38 1.66 -17.33
CA SER A 233 -9.55 2.20 -16.62
C SER A 233 -9.18 3.33 -15.64
N GLN A 234 -8.60 4.37 -16.23
CA GLN A 234 -8.60 5.80 -15.88
C GLN A 234 -9.07 6.19 -14.45
N CYS A 235 -8.11 6.72 -13.69
CA CYS A 235 -8.31 7.63 -12.56
C CYS A 235 -9.41 8.64 -12.89
N SER A 236 -10.59 8.49 -12.31
CA SER A 236 -11.70 9.39 -12.61
C SER A 236 -12.64 9.55 -11.42
N ASP A 237 -12.09 9.85 -10.26
CA ASP A 237 -12.85 10.72 -9.35
C ASP A 237 -12.39 12.16 -9.65
N ILE A 238 -12.71 12.61 -10.87
CA ILE A 238 -12.75 14.05 -11.15
C ILE A 238 -13.88 14.61 -10.29
N ARG A 239 -13.61 15.72 -9.61
CA ARG A 239 -14.62 16.49 -8.86
C ARG A 239 -15.90 16.61 -9.70
N MET A 240 -16.92 15.86 -9.33
CA MET A 240 -18.27 16.38 -9.53
C MET A 240 -18.43 17.46 -8.46
N GLU A 241 -18.05 18.69 -8.83
CA GLU A 241 -18.57 19.86 -8.14
C GLU A 241 -20.09 19.71 -8.14
N ALA A 242 -20.65 19.39 -6.97
CA ALA A 242 -22.08 19.48 -6.72
C ALA A 242 -22.47 20.97 -6.65
N HIS A 243 -22.27 21.68 -7.75
CA HIS A 243 -22.68 23.07 -7.94
C HIS A 243 -23.39 23.20 -9.29
N LEU A 244 -24.52 22.53 -9.45
CA LEU A 244 -25.59 22.94 -10.36
C LEU A 244 -26.96 22.67 -9.71
N LEU A 245 -27.33 23.59 -8.81
CA LEU A 245 -28.58 24.38 -8.67
C LEU A 245 -29.90 23.85 -9.28
N PRO A 246 -31.08 24.20 -8.71
CA PRO A 246 -31.40 25.44 -7.96
C PRO A 246 -31.80 25.27 -6.49
#